data_AF-A0AAJ4XC30-F1
#
_entry.id   AF-A0AAJ4XC30-F1
#
_cell.length_a   1.000
_cell.length_b   1.000
_cell.length_c   1.000
_cell.angle_alpha   90.00
_cell.angle_beta   90.00
_cell.angle_gamma   90.00
#
_symmetry.space_group_name_H-M   'P 1'
#
loop_
_entity.id
_entity.type
_entity.pdbx_description
1 polymer ?
#
loop_
_entity_poly.entity_id
_entity_poly.type
_entity_poly.pdbx_seq_one_letter_code
_entity_poly.pdbx_strand_id
1 'polypeptide(L)'
;MDSRLVIANIIVLIALVFHFYWGDKDIQSISPKASEAKKVENWIMARGAFHVVSMDLFIIATVLSLLNFTNLLTSYRTMLLTIMSIYFMLNALVFFIVVAISGPLNKKFLKLFQWSIFIIISALIYWSI
;
A
#
# COMPACT_ATOMS: atom_id res chain seq x y z
N MET A 1 -6.76 14.14 -19.58
CA MET A 1 -6.84 13.23 -18.42
C MET A 1 -6.07 11.97 -18.78
N ASP A 2 -5.05 11.63 -18.01
CA ASP A 2 -4.25 10.42 -18.27
C ASP A 2 -4.99 9.20 -17.73
N SER A 3 -5.38 8.28 -18.62
CA SER A 3 -6.13 7.08 -18.23
C SER A 3 -5.33 6.18 -17.29
N ARG A 4 -4.00 6.14 -17.41
CA ARG A 4 -3.12 5.34 -16.55
C ARG A 4 -3.10 5.87 -15.14
N LEU A 5 -3.01 7.20 -15.00
CA LEU A 5 -3.02 7.86 -13.69
C LEU A 5 -4.38 7.73 -12.98
N VAL A 6 -5.48 7.74 -13.74
CA VAL A 6 -6.82 7.46 -13.20
C VAL A 6 -6.92 6.01 -12.73
N ILE A 7 -6.43 5.05 -13.52
CA ILE A 7 -6.40 3.63 -13.13
C ILE A 7 -5.56 3.44 -11.86
N ALA A 8 -4.37 4.05 -11.78
CA ALA A 8 -3.53 4.00 -10.58
C ALA A 8 -4.29 4.53 -9.35
N ASN A 9 -4.97 5.68 -9.48
CA ASN A 9 -5.77 6.27 -8.40
C ASN A 9 -6.88 5.32 -7.93
N ILE A 10 -7.61 4.68 -8.86
CA ILE A 10 -8.67 3.72 -8.53
C ILE A 10 -8.08 2.51 -7.78
N ILE A 11 -6.95 1.96 -8.24
CA ILE A 11 -6.30 0.83 -7.57
C ILE A 11 -5.89 1.21 -6.14
N VAL A 12 -5.31 2.40 -5.94
CA VAL A 12 -4.91 2.87 -4.61
C VAL A 12 -6.13 3.06 -3.70
N LEU A 13 -7.23 3.61 -4.21
CA LEU A 13 -8.49 3.76 -3.45
C LEU A 13 -9.09 2.40 -3.05
N ILE A 14 -9.10 1.44 -3.97
CA ILE A 14 -9.54 0.06 -3.68
C ILE A 14 -8.62 -0.55 -2.62
N ALA A 15 -7.30 -0.43 -2.79
CA ALA A 15 -6.32 -0.93 -1.83
C ALA A 15 -6.53 -0.30 -0.45
N LEU A 16 -6.77 1.01 -0.36
CA LEU A 16 -7.08 1.69 0.89
C LEU A 16 -8.30 1.08 1.58
N VAL A 17 -9.41 0.89 0.87
CA VAL A 17 -10.64 0.32 1.44
C VAL A 17 -10.41 -1.11 1.93
N PHE A 18 -9.78 -1.95 1.11
CA PHE A 18 -9.46 -3.33 1.52
C PHE A 18 -8.51 -3.37 2.71
N HIS A 19 -7.48 -2.52 2.71
CA HIS A 19 -6.51 -2.46 3.80
C HIS A 19 -7.19 -1.97 5.08
N PHE A 20 -7.90 -0.85 5.05
CA PHE A 20 -8.49 -0.26 6.24
C PHE A 20 -9.55 -1.14 6.90
N TYR A 21 -10.42 -1.80 6.13
CA TYR A 21 -11.54 -2.58 6.68
C TYR A 21 -11.26 -4.08 6.74
N TRP A 22 -11.00 -4.72 5.60
CA TRP A 22 -10.82 -6.17 5.55
C TRP A 22 -9.50 -6.61 6.17
N GLY A 23 -8.43 -5.88 5.90
CA GLY A 23 -7.14 -6.13 6.51
C GLY A 23 -7.14 -5.98 8.03
N ASP A 24 -7.82 -4.95 8.54
CA ASP A 24 -7.95 -4.78 10.00
C ASP A 24 -8.75 -5.91 10.63
N LYS A 25 -9.85 -6.34 9.98
CA LYS A 25 -10.63 -7.50 10.42
C LYS A 25 -9.78 -8.77 10.48
N ASP A 26 -8.93 -9.01 9.50
CA ASP A 26 -8.03 -10.16 9.47
C ASP A 26 -7.00 -10.10 10.61
N ILE A 27 -6.40 -8.94 10.88
CA ILE A 27 -5.48 -8.75 12.02
C ILE A 27 -6.22 -8.92 13.35
N GLN A 28 -7.45 -8.41 13.46
CA GLN A 28 -8.26 -8.58 14.67
C GLN A 28 -8.58 -10.06 14.95
N SER A 29 -8.79 -10.87 13.92
CA SER A 29 -9.11 -12.30 14.07
C SER A 29 -8.00 -13.12 14.75
N ILE A 30 -6.77 -12.62 14.74
CA ILE A 30 -5.60 -13.26 15.36
C ILE A 30 -5.18 -12.58 16.68
N SER A 31 -6.07 -11.80 17.31
CA SER A 31 -5.76 -11.15 18.59
C SER A 31 -5.36 -12.18 19.66
N PRO A 32 -4.24 -11.99 20.37
CA PRO A 32 -3.78 -12.91 21.41
C PRO A 32 -4.63 -12.81 22.67
N LYS A 33 -4.48 -13.78 23.59
CA LYS A 33 -5.16 -13.73 24.89
C LYS A 33 -4.56 -12.62 25.75
N ALA A 34 -5.37 -11.98 26.59
CA ALA A 34 -4.92 -10.91 27.49
C ALA A 34 -3.80 -11.35 28.45
N SER A 35 -3.72 -12.65 28.79
CA SER A 35 -2.66 -13.22 29.60
C SER A 35 -1.29 -13.27 28.90
N GLU A 36 -1.24 -13.08 27.58
CA GLU A 36 -0.03 -13.15 26.77
C GLU A 36 0.54 -11.74 26.50
N ALA A 37 0.89 -11.02 27.56
CA ALA A 37 1.25 -9.58 27.51
C ALA A 37 2.18 -9.22 26.33
N LYS A 38 3.26 -9.99 26.12
CA LYS A 38 4.20 -9.71 25.02
C LYS A 38 3.60 -9.88 23.63
N LYS A 39 2.70 -10.86 23.46
CA LYS A 39 2.00 -11.05 22.18
C LYS A 39 0.99 -9.93 21.96
N VAL A 40 0.31 -9.47 23.01
CA VAL A 40 -0.61 -8.32 22.94
C VAL A 40 0.13 -7.08 22.46
N GLU A 41 1.31 -6.77 23.04
CA GLU A 41 2.15 -5.66 22.58
C GLU A 41 2.51 -5.77 21.09
N ASN A 42 3.01 -6.92 20.65
CA ASN A 42 3.40 -7.15 19.26
C ASN A 42 2.19 -7.05 18.31
N TRP A 43 1.02 -7.53 18.74
CA TRP A 43 -0.22 -7.45 17.96
C TRP A 43 -0.69 -6.00 17.82
N ILE A 44 -0.67 -5.21 18.89
CA ILE A 44 -0.98 -3.77 18.84
C ILE A 44 -0.02 -3.06 17.90
N MET A 45 1.28 -3.34 18.00
CA MET A 45 2.29 -2.75 17.11
C MET A 45 2.06 -3.12 15.65
N ALA A 46 1.78 -4.39 15.35
CA ALA A 46 1.51 -4.85 13.99
C ALA A 46 0.24 -4.19 13.42
N ARG A 47 -0.84 -4.12 14.20
CA ARG A 47 -2.08 -3.44 13.82
C ARG A 47 -1.88 -1.93 13.63
N GLY A 48 -1.05 -1.30 14.46
CA GLY A 48 -0.67 0.10 14.34
C GLY A 48 0.11 0.36 13.05
N ALA A 49 1.17 -0.41 12.79
CA ALA A 49 1.94 -0.33 11.54
C ALA A 49 1.06 -0.55 10.30
N PHE A 50 0.08 -1.45 10.41
CA PHE A 50 -0.91 -1.68 9.36
C PHE A 50 -1.76 -0.43 9.09
N HIS A 51 -2.28 0.25 10.10
CA HIS A 51 -3.05 1.49 9.86
C HIS A 51 -2.19 2.68 9.42
N VAL A 52 -0.90 2.71 9.74
CA VAL A 52 0.04 3.69 9.16
C VAL A 52 0.09 3.52 7.64
N VAL A 53 0.17 2.28 7.12
CA VAL A 53 0.12 2.02 5.68
C VAL A 53 -1.23 2.42 5.07
N SER A 54 -2.35 2.20 5.78
CA SER A 54 -3.64 2.73 5.33
C SER A 54 -3.61 4.27 5.19
N MET A 55 -2.94 4.96 6.11
CA MET A 55 -2.82 6.41 6.06
C MET A 55 -1.96 6.87 4.87
N ASP A 56 -0.86 6.17 4.59
CA ASP A 56 -0.03 6.41 3.40
C ASP A 56 -0.85 6.26 2.11
N LEU A 57 -1.65 5.20 2.00
CA LEU A 57 -2.52 4.97 0.84
C LEU A 57 -3.57 6.09 0.67
N PHE A 58 -4.16 6.59 1.75
CA PHE A 58 -5.11 7.70 1.70
C PHE A 58 -4.46 9.01 1.24
N ILE A 59 -3.26 9.33 1.75
CA ILE A 59 -2.52 10.53 1.33
C ILE A 59 -2.19 10.45 -0.16
N ILE A 60 -1.67 9.30 -0.62
CA ILE A 60 -1.35 9.08 -2.02
C ILE A 60 -2.60 9.16 -2.90
N ALA A 61 -3.71 8.51 -2.52
CA ALA A 61 -4.97 8.60 -3.26
C ALA A 61 -5.49 10.04 -3.36
N THR A 62 -5.33 10.83 -2.29
CA THR A 62 -5.70 12.25 -2.27
C THR A 62 -4.85 13.03 -3.27
N VAL A 63 -3.52 12.87 -3.23
CA VAL A 63 -2.60 13.55 -4.16
C VAL A 63 -2.87 13.14 -5.61
N LEU A 64 -3.07 11.85 -5.88
CA LEU A 64 -3.42 11.35 -7.21
C LEU A 64 -4.77 11.92 -7.69
N SER A 65 -5.75 12.05 -6.81
CA SER A 65 -7.05 12.65 -7.15
C SER A 65 -6.90 14.14 -7.50
N LEU A 66 -6.12 14.89 -6.72
CA LEU A 66 -5.81 16.29 -7.01
C LEU A 66 -5.09 16.44 -8.35
N LEU A 67 -4.12 15.57 -8.66
CA LEU A 67 -3.38 15.57 -9.93
C LEU A 67 -4.23 15.14 -11.14
N ASN A 68 -5.28 14.35 -10.94
CA ASN A 68 -6.17 13.90 -12.01
C ASN A 68 -7.27 14.93 -12.33
N PHE A 69 -7.83 15.57 -11.30
CA PHE A 69 -9.10 16.31 -11.42
C PHE A 69 -9.00 17.81 -11.14
N THR A 70 -7.81 18.31 -10.76
CA THR A 70 -7.60 19.73 -10.48
C THR A 70 -6.28 20.23 -11.07
N ASN A 71 -6.11 21.56 -11.12
CA ASN A 71 -4.84 22.19 -11.52
C ASN A 71 -3.99 22.64 -10.32
N LEU A 72 -4.35 22.25 -9.08
CA LEU A 72 -3.72 22.75 -7.85
C LEU A 72 -2.25 22.34 -7.70
N LEU A 73 -1.86 21.22 -8.31
CA LEU A 73 -0.52 20.62 -8.15
C LEU A 73 0.27 20.57 -9.47
N THR A 74 -0.17 21.29 -10.51
CA THR A 74 0.43 21.23 -11.86
C THR A 74 1.92 21.53 -11.85
N SER A 75 2.36 22.56 -11.13
CA SER A 75 3.78 22.95 -11.02
C SER A 75 4.68 21.87 -10.38
N TYR A 76 4.09 20.93 -9.64
CA TYR A 76 4.81 19.87 -8.92
C TYR A 76 4.56 18.47 -9.50
N ARG A 77 3.80 18.37 -10.60
CA ARG A 77 3.31 17.10 -11.15
C ARG A 77 4.41 16.07 -11.34
N THR A 78 5.41 16.38 -12.16
CA THR A 78 6.52 15.46 -12.48
C THR A 78 7.27 14.99 -11.23
N MET A 79 7.55 15.91 -10.31
CA MET A 79 8.23 15.59 -9.05
C MET A 79 7.39 14.64 -8.18
N LEU A 80 6.11 14.95 -7.96
CA LEU A 80 5.21 14.14 -7.15
C LEU A 80 5.01 12.74 -7.74
N LEU A 81 4.77 12.65 -9.05
CA LEU A 81 4.62 11.36 -9.74
C LEU A 81 5.90 10.52 -9.67
N THR A 82 7.08 11.15 -9.83
CA THR A 82 8.37 10.47 -9.68
C THR A 82 8.56 9.90 -8.27
N ILE A 83 8.31 10.71 -7.24
CA ILE A 83 8.42 10.28 -5.83
C ILE A 83 7.45 9.13 -5.54
N MET A 84 6.19 9.24 -5.96
CA MET A 84 5.20 8.19 -5.74
C MET A 84 5.55 6.89 -6.49
N SER A 85 6.03 6.98 -7.73
CA SER A 85 6.48 5.80 -8.49
C SER A 85 7.63 5.08 -7.76
N ILE A 86 8.66 5.82 -7.33
CA ILE A 86 9.79 5.26 -6.59
C ILE A 86 9.33 4.66 -5.25
N TYR A 87 8.47 5.37 -4.51
CA TYR A 87 7.93 4.90 -3.24
C TYR A 87 7.20 3.55 -3.39
N PHE A 88 6.32 3.40 -4.39
CA PHE A 88 5.67 2.11 -4.63
C PHE A 88 6.66 1.03 -5.07
N MET A 89 7.66 1.36 -5.89
CA MET A 89 8.67 0.38 -6.31
C MET A 89 9.52 -0.11 -5.14
N LEU A 90 9.92 0.78 -4.23
CA LEU A 90 10.66 0.43 -3.03
C LEU A 90 9.82 -0.45 -2.09
N ASN A 91 8.54 -0.10 -1.89
CA ASN A 91 7.62 -0.94 -1.11
C ASN A 91 7.44 -2.33 -1.74
N ALA A 92 7.32 -2.42 -3.07
CA ALA A 92 7.27 -3.68 -3.78
C ALA A 92 8.51 -4.53 -3.50
N LEU A 93 9.70 -3.94 -3.64
CA LEU A 93 10.97 -4.62 -3.44
C LEU A 93 11.13 -5.12 -2.00
N VAL A 94 10.91 -4.25 -1.03
CA VAL A 94 11.03 -4.60 0.40
C VAL A 94 10.04 -5.70 0.77
N PHE A 95 8.77 -5.56 0.37
CA PHE A 95 7.74 -6.55 0.67
C PHE A 95 8.04 -7.90 0.00
N PHE A 96 8.48 -7.89 -1.26
CA PHE A 96 8.89 -9.09 -1.98
C PHE A 96 10.04 -9.81 -1.25
N ILE A 97 11.09 -9.07 -0.85
CA ILE A 97 12.24 -9.64 -0.14
C ILE A 97 11.78 -10.26 1.19
N VAL A 98 10.98 -9.54 1.98
CA VAL A 98 10.47 -10.03 3.27
C VAL A 98 9.66 -11.32 3.08
N VAL A 99 8.76 -11.37 2.10
CA VAL A 99 7.99 -12.59 1.79
C VAL A 99 8.90 -13.73 1.35
N ALA A 100 9.91 -13.45 0.52
CA ALA A 100 10.83 -14.45 -0.01
C ALA A 100 11.71 -15.08 1.08
N ILE A 101 12.06 -14.35 2.14
CA ILE A 101 12.91 -14.86 3.23
C ILE A 101 12.12 -15.43 4.43
N SER A 102 10.81 -15.21 4.53
CA SER A 102 10.01 -15.50 5.74
C SER A 102 9.40 -16.92 5.82
N GLY A 103 10.18 -17.97 5.54
CA GLY A 103 9.78 -19.38 5.69
C GLY A 103 9.24 -20.04 4.41
N PRO A 104 8.67 -21.27 4.48
CA PRO A 104 8.37 -22.07 3.28
C PRO A 104 7.35 -21.38 2.35
N LEU A 105 7.83 -20.99 1.16
CA LEU A 105 7.16 -20.10 0.19
C LEU A 105 5.88 -20.65 -0.46
N ASN A 106 5.81 -21.96 -0.66
CA ASN A 106 4.99 -22.57 -1.71
C ASN A 106 3.47 -22.32 -1.60
N LYS A 107 2.94 -21.96 -0.42
CA LYS A 107 1.51 -21.63 -0.24
C LYS A 107 1.24 -20.18 0.16
N LYS A 108 2.27 -19.39 0.44
CA LYS A 108 2.13 -18.01 0.98
C LYS A 108 2.44 -16.94 -0.05
N PHE A 109 3.30 -17.21 -1.03
CA PHE A 109 3.73 -16.21 -2.02
C PHE A 109 2.58 -15.64 -2.86
N LEU A 110 1.66 -16.51 -3.32
CA LEU A 110 0.45 -16.10 -4.04
C LEU A 110 -0.62 -15.48 -3.13
N LYS A 111 -0.64 -15.82 -1.84
CA LYS A 111 -1.56 -15.20 -0.88
C LYS A 111 -1.11 -13.81 -0.44
N LEU A 112 0.21 -13.55 -0.50
CA LEU A 112 0.84 -12.28 -0.16
C LEU A 112 1.31 -11.55 -1.42
N PHE A 113 0.42 -11.41 -2.40
CA PHE A 113 0.74 -10.83 -3.71
C PHE A 113 0.77 -9.28 -3.72
N GLN A 114 0.67 -8.61 -2.56
CA GLN A 114 0.64 -7.15 -2.47
C GLN A 114 1.84 -6.47 -3.13
N TRP A 115 3.01 -7.13 -3.16
CA TRP A 115 4.19 -6.66 -3.89
C TRP A 115 3.90 -6.45 -5.38
N SER A 116 3.08 -7.28 -6.02
CA SER A 116 2.76 -7.14 -7.45
C SER A 116 1.81 -5.97 -7.71
N ILE A 117 0.88 -5.70 -6.77
CA ILE A 117 0.03 -4.50 -6.81
C ILE A 117 0.89 -3.24 -6.78
N PHE A 118 1.89 -3.18 -5.89
CA PHE A 118 2.80 -2.05 -5.81
C PHE A 118 3.62 -1.84 -7.10
N ILE A 119 4.08 -2.92 -7.75
CA ILE A 119 4.74 -2.84 -9.07
C ILE A 119 3.79 -2.25 -10.12
N ILE A 120 2.55 -2.74 -10.19
CA ILE A 120 1.55 -2.27 -11.15
C ILE A 120 1.27 -0.77 -10.96
N ILE A 121 1.04 -0.33 -9.71
CA ILE A 121 0.81 1.09 -9.42
C ILE A 121 2.03 1.93 -9.79
N SER A 122 3.25 1.48 -9.42
CA SER A 122 4.49 2.19 -9.76
C SER A 122 4.67 2.38 -11.26
N ALA A 123 4.43 1.33 -12.06
CA ALA A 123 4.53 1.38 -13.52
C ALA A 123 3.48 2.30 -14.15
N LEU A 124 2.22 2.23 -13.68
CA LEU A 124 1.16 3.12 -14.15
C LEU A 124 1.49 4.59 -13.88
N ILE A 125 2.01 4.91 -12.69
CA ILE A 125 2.43 6.27 -12.33
C ILE A 125 3.64 6.69 -13.18
N TYR A 126 4.66 5.83 -13.31
CA TYR A 126 5.87 6.13 -14.09
C TYR A 126 5.55 6.50 -15.54
N TRP A 127 4.65 5.74 -16.18
CA TRP A 127 4.21 6.02 -17.56
C TRP A 127 3.23 7.20 -17.69
N SER A 128 2.92 7.87 -16.59
CA SER A 128 2.10 9.09 -16.54
C SER A 128 2.90 10.36 -16.20
N ILE A 129 4.20 10.22 -15.97
CA ILE A 129 5.16 11.33 -15.75
C ILE A 129 5.35 12.09 -17.06
#